data_AF-A0A6S6TR55-F1
#
_entry.id   AF-A0A6S6TR55-F1
#
_cell.length_a   1.000
_cell.length_b   1.000
_cell.length_c   1.000
_cell.angle_alpha   90.00
_cell.angle_beta   90.00
_cell.angle_gamma   90.00
#
_symmetry.space_group_name_H-M   'P 1'
#
loop_
_entity.id
_entity.type
_entity.pdbx_description
1 polymer ?
#
loop_
_entity_poly.entity_id
_entity_poly.type
_entity_poly.pdbx_seq_one_letter_code
_entity_poly.pdbx_strand_id
1 'polypeptide(L)'
;MKWLKLYSVIVICISILVLVLSFFMMDVLPLLYKFYMGYEIASSKMDKLVAYGLEISNELRLYSLLLLVTFSTVYFLKTVKQFVVIFSAFILIHFVFIAEIGNLIIFRRVYLMLLSLPFLWIFFDFFKFNKETYETKITHGFLYLTLLCFVLPGLYLPPFFSGIQGWTTQIDKSQHFAINGVFLVRKDGEEIRFSRAIVSPINFVTRLNSYMLRSHPQKVNELLRFYKGTYIKRYATLAKGSIPSQNILGKLAYPIHNPQGNFDYSAFPPSNIKEIKISTKYYTWEKNFIKEDVMAREVW
;
A
#
# COMPACT_ATOMS: atom_id res chain seq x y z
N MET A 1 12.97 30.20 21.29
CA MET A 1 12.05 30.15 22.45
C MET A 1 10.59 30.47 22.11
N LYS A 2 10.28 31.44 21.22
CA LYS A 2 8.90 31.79 20.82
C LYS A 2 8.14 30.64 20.13
N TRP A 3 8.80 29.90 19.23
CA TRP A 3 8.19 28.80 18.47
C TRP A 3 7.75 27.61 19.33
N LEU A 4 8.47 27.31 20.43
CA LEU A 4 8.10 26.23 21.34
C LEU A 4 6.84 26.60 22.13
N LYS A 5 6.74 27.84 22.62
CA LYS A 5 5.53 28.33 23.29
C LYS A 5 4.32 28.29 22.36
N LEU A 6 4.50 28.70 21.10
CA LEU A 6 3.46 28.64 20.07
C LEU A 6 3.03 27.20 19.79
N TYR A 7 4.00 26.27 19.62
CA TYR A 7 3.72 24.85 19.42
C TYR A 7 2.99 24.23 20.62
N SER A 8 3.39 24.55 21.85
CA SER A 8 2.71 24.09 23.08
C SER A 8 1.26 24.56 23.13
N VAL A 9 1.01 25.83 22.80
CA VAL A 9 -0.36 26.37 22.73
C VAL A 9 -1.17 25.63 21.66
N ILE A 10 -0.60 25.38 20.49
CA ILE A 10 -1.26 24.63 19.42
C ILE A 10 -1.60 23.20 19.86
N VAL A 11 -0.66 22.47 20.47
CA VAL A 11 -0.89 21.09 20.93
C VAL A 11 -1.95 21.05 22.04
N ILE A 12 -1.91 21.98 23.00
CA ILE A 12 -2.91 22.07 24.07
C ILE A 12 -4.28 22.40 23.48
N CYS A 13 -4.38 23.39 22.59
CA CYS A 13 -5.63 23.75 21.93
C CYS A 13 -6.20 22.61 21.09
N ILE A 14 -5.36 21.89 20.33
CA ILE A 14 -5.78 20.71 19.55
C ILE A 14 -6.23 19.58 20.48
N SER A 15 -5.51 19.31 21.56
CA SER A 15 -5.86 18.24 22.52
C SER A 15 -7.18 18.53 23.22
N ILE A 16 -7.41 19.79 23.62
CA ILE A 16 -8.68 20.25 24.20
C ILE A 16 -9.80 20.15 23.15
N LEU A 17 -9.57 20.59 21.91
CA LEU A 17 -10.55 20.51 20.83
C LEU A 17 -10.95 19.05 20.54
N VAL A 18 -9.97 18.13 20.47
CA VAL A 18 -10.21 16.70 20.28
C VAL A 18 -11.01 16.11 21.45
N LEU A 19 -10.69 16.51 22.68
CA LEU A 19 -11.39 16.04 23.88
C LEU A 19 -12.83 16.54 23.92
N VAL A 20 -13.07 17.81 23.56
CA VAL A 20 -14.40 18.39 23.39
C VAL A 20 -15.18 17.67 22.28
N LEU A 21 -14.57 17.45 21.11
CA LEU A 21 -15.21 16.72 20.01
C LEU A 21 -15.57 15.28 20.41
N SER A 22 -14.70 14.59 21.16
CA SER A 22 -14.96 13.24 21.66
C SER A 22 -16.17 13.21 22.62
N PHE A 23 -16.30 14.22 23.49
CA PHE A 23 -17.45 14.38 24.38
C PHE A 23 -18.75 14.63 23.60
N PHE A 24 -18.73 15.54 22.61
CA PHE A 24 -19.91 15.81 21.78
C PHE A 24 -20.34 14.58 20.96
N MET A 25 -19.39 13.78 20.47
CA MET A 25 -19.68 12.57 19.69
C MET A 25 -20.27 11.43 20.54
N MET A 26 -19.92 11.33 21.82
CA MET A 26 -20.48 10.29 22.71
C MET A 26 -21.81 10.66 23.35
N ASP A 27 -21.94 11.91 23.79
CA ASP A 27 -23.02 12.27 24.71
C ASP A 27 -24.12 13.07 24.01
N VAL A 28 -23.75 13.98 23.10
CA VAL A 28 -24.70 14.91 22.49
C VAL A 28 -25.29 14.36 21.19
N LEU A 29 -24.45 13.79 20.31
CA LEU A 29 -24.91 13.31 19.00
C LEU A 29 -25.90 12.13 19.13
N PRO A 30 -25.66 11.11 19.97
CA PRO A 30 -26.63 10.03 20.17
C PRO A 30 -27.91 10.49 20.86
N LEU A 31 -27.81 11.47 21.77
CA LEU A 31 -28.97 12.06 22.46
C LEU A 31 -29.86 12.85 21.49
N LEU A 32 -29.26 13.74 20.67
CA LEU A 32 -29.99 14.52 19.66
C LEU A 32 -30.63 13.63 18.59
N TYR A 33 -29.95 12.57 18.18
CA TYR A 33 -30.50 11.65 17.18
C TYR A 33 -31.62 10.77 17.75
N LYS A 34 -31.52 10.31 19.02
CA LYS A 34 -32.63 9.64 19.74
C LYS A 34 -33.84 10.57 19.90
N PHE A 35 -33.60 11.86 20.14
CA PHE A 35 -34.63 12.88 20.24
C PHE A 35 -35.31 13.13 18.88
N TYR A 36 -34.55 13.16 17.78
CA TYR A 36 -35.06 13.42 16.42
C TYR A 36 -35.84 12.25 15.80
N MET A 37 -35.41 10.99 16.01
CA MET A 37 -35.97 9.82 15.31
C MET A 37 -37.05 9.04 16.08
N GLY A 38 -37.29 9.37 17.36
CA GLY A 38 -38.14 8.59 18.26
C GLY A 38 -37.43 7.34 18.81
N TYR A 39 -37.67 7.04 20.09
CA TYR A 39 -36.86 6.10 20.89
C TYR A 39 -36.90 4.64 20.38
N GLU A 40 -37.98 4.23 19.70
CA GLU A 40 -38.19 2.83 19.28
C GLU A 40 -37.61 2.49 17.90
N ILE A 41 -37.67 3.40 16.92
CA ILE A 41 -37.13 3.20 15.54
C ILE A 41 -35.60 3.23 15.54
N ALA A 42 -35.05 3.90 16.55
CA ALA A 42 -33.64 4.16 16.79
C ALA A 42 -32.78 2.90 17.05
N SER A 43 -33.24 1.98 17.90
CA SER A 43 -32.36 1.10 18.70
C SER A 43 -31.35 0.27 17.88
N SER A 44 -31.78 -0.51 16.90
CA SER A 44 -30.88 -1.49 16.23
C SER A 44 -29.79 -0.87 15.33
N LYS A 45 -30.05 0.29 14.72
CA LYS A 45 -29.03 1.05 13.96
C LYS A 45 -28.23 1.99 14.87
N MET A 46 -28.84 2.49 15.95
CA MET A 46 -28.14 3.27 16.96
C MET A 46 -27.08 2.47 17.66
N ASP A 47 -27.35 1.22 18.03
CA ASP A 47 -26.41 0.45 18.85
C ASP A 47 -25.09 0.23 18.12
N LYS A 48 -25.13 0.09 16.78
CA LYS A 48 -23.92 0.03 15.94
C LYS A 48 -23.22 1.39 15.80
N LEU A 49 -23.98 2.47 15.62
CA LEU A 49 -23.44 3.84 15.53
C LEU A 49 -22.87 4.33 16.86
N VAL A 50 -23.49 3.96 17.98
CA VAL A 50 -23.07 4.25 19.35
C VAL A 50 -21.88 3.38 19.71
N ALA A 51 -21.87 2.10 19.38
CA ALA A 51 -20.68 1.26 19.55
C ALA A 51 -19.49 1.81 18.75
N TYR A 52 -19.71 2.22 17.50
CA TYR A 52 -18.68 2.85 16.68
C TYR A 52 -18.24 4.22 17.21
N GLY A 53 -19.18 5.03 17.71
CA GLY A 53 -18.90 6.32 18.34
C GLY A 53 -18.15 6.19 19.67
N LEU A 54 -18.48 5.17 20.48
CA LEU A 54 -17.78 4.80 21.71
C LEU A 54 -16.35 4.32 21.41
N GLU A 55 -16.19 3.47 20.38
CA GLU A 55 -14.88 3.01 19.91
C GLU A 55 -14.01 4.20 19.46
N ILE A 56 -14.54 5.06 18.59
CA ILE A 56 -13.85 6.30 18.15
C ILE A 56 -13.51 7.20 19.33
N SER A 57 -14.43 7.43 20.26
CA SER A 57 -14.17 8.33 21.37
C SER A 57 -13.16 7.76 22.36
N ASN A 58 -13.17 6.46 22.62
CA ASN A 58 -12.15 5.82 23.44
C ASN A 58 -10.77 5.94 22.78
N GLU A 59 -10.70 5.78 21.45
CA GLU A 59 -9.47 6.05 20.70
C GLU A 59 -9.06 7.53 20.81
N LEU A 60 -9.97 8.49 20.62
CA LEU A 60 -9.68 9.93 20.74
C LEU A 60 -9.21 10.33 22.15
N ARG A 61 -9.79 9.75 23.20
CA ARG A 61 -9.35 9.97 24.59
C ARG A 61 -7.94 9.41 24.82
N LEU A 62 -7.67 8.21 24.31
CA LEU A 62 -6.34 7.62 24.33
C LEU A 62 -5.35 8.53 23.59
N TYR A 63 -5.73 9.07 22.42
CA TYR A 63 -4.89 10.02 21.67
C TYR A 63 -4.59 11.31 22.42
N SER A 64 -5.57 11.92 23.07
CA SER A 64 -5.33 13.13 23.87
C SER A 64 -4.41 12.85 25.06
N LEU A 65 -4.56 11.69 25.70
CA LEU A 65 -3.70 11.27 26.82
C LEU A 65 -2.27 11.01 26.33
N LEU A 66 -2.13 10.39 25.16
CA LEU A 66 -0.84 10.19 24.49
C LEU A 66 -0.17 11.52 24.16
N LEU A 67 -0.86 12.47 23.53
CA LEU A 67 -0.30 13.79 23.22
C LEU A 67 0.20 14.52 24.47
N LEU A 68 -0.54 14.42 25.58
CA LEU A 68 -0.13 14.99 26.86
C LEU A 68 1.11 14.30 27.43
N VAL A 69 1.19 12.96 27.38
CA VAL A 69 2.37 12.20 27.82
C VAL A 69 3.58 12.47 26.93
N THR A 70 3.42 12.47 25.60
CA THR A 70 4.46 12.82 24.62
C THR A 70 5.00 14.21 24.92
N PHE A 71 4.12 15.19 25.08
CA PHE A 71 4.50 16.58 25.34
C PHE A 71 5.19 16.75 26.69
N SER A 72 4.65 16.15 27.76
CA SER A 72 5.24 16.21 29.11
C SER A 72 6.63 15.59 29.13
N THR A 73 6.82 14.48 28.41
CA THR A 73 8.12 13.81 28.27
C THR A 73 9.09 14.66 27.47
N VAL A 74 8.68 15.26 26.34
CA VAL A 74 9.53 16.18 25.55
C VAL A 74 9.92 17.44 26.34
N TYR A 75 9.00 17.98 27.13
CA TYR A 75 9.28 19.12 28.00
C TYR A 75 10.27 18.75 29.12
N PHE A 76 10.08 17.59 29.77
CA PHE A 76 10.97 17.05 30.80
C PHE A 76 12.37 16.71 30.24
N LEU A 77 12.42 16.12 29.04
CA LEU A 77 13.63 15.79 28.28
C LEU A 77 14.54 17.00 28.07
N LYS A 78 13.97 18.20 27.94
CA LYS A 78 14.72 19.45 27.78
C LYS A 78 15.41 19.91 29.08
N THR A 79 14.89 19.49 30.22
CA THR A 79 15.38 19.92 31.54
C THR A 79 16.48 18.99 32.08
N VAL A 80 16.55 17.73 31.61
CA VAL A 80 17.49 16.72 32.11
C VAL A 80 18.62 16.46 31.10
N LYS A 81 19.88 16.51 31.54
CA LYS A 81 21.08 16.28 30.70
C LYS A 81 21.25 14.83 30.19
N GLN A 82 20.40 13.89 30.61
CA GLN A 82 20.48 12.46 30.27
C GLN A 82 19.53 12.11 29.11
N PHE A 83 19.75 12.76 27.97
CA PHE A 83 18.88 12.71 26.81
C PHE A 83 18.64 11.28 26.27
N VAL A 84 19.65 10.41 26.32
CA VAL A 84 19.60 9.07 25.71
C VAL A 84 18.66 8.11 26.47
N VAL A 85 18.75 8.04 27.80
CA VAL A 85 17.96 7.10 28.62
C VAL A 85 16.46 7.43 28.55
N ILE A 86 16.14 8.71 28.60
CA ILE A 86 14.76 9.18 28.57
C ILE A 86 14.19 9.09 27.13
N PHE A 87 15.02 9.26 26.10
CA PHE A 87 14.63 9.03 24.70
C PHE A 87 14.33 7.54 24.43
N SER A 88 15.12 6.63 24.98
CA SER A 88 14.83 5.18 24.91
C SER A 88 13.52 4.84 25.64
N ALA A 89 13.25 5.44 26.80
CA ALA A 89 11.99 5.28 27.51
C ALA A 89 10.80 5.88 26.71
N PHE A 90 10.99 7.04 26.07
CA PHE A 90 10.00 7.65 25.18
C PHE A 90 9.66 6.73 24.02
N ILE A 91 10.65 6.21 23.29
CA ILE A 91 10.42 5.26 22.20
C ILE A 91 9.72 4.00 22.71
N LEU A 92 10.14 3.45 23.84
CA LEU A 92 9.55 2.23 24.42
C LEU A 92 8.07 2.42 24.79
N ILE A 93 7.75 3.51 25.49
CA ILE A 93 6.36 3.86 25.86
C ILE A 93 5.51 3.99 24.60
N HIS A 94 5.98 4.74 23.59
CA HIS A 94 5.22 4.99 22.37
C HIS A 94 5.11 3.76 21.47
N PHE A 95 6.10 2.85 21.49
CA PHE A 95 6.07 1.58 20.77
C PHE A 95 4.98 0.64 21.31
N VAL A 96 4.85 0.54 22.63
CA VAL A 96 3.74 -0.20 23.28
C VAL A 96 2.39 0.38 22.86
N PHE A 97 2.27 1.71 22.76
CA PHE A 97 1.02 2.34 22.37
C PHE A 97 0.70 2.25 20.86
N ILE A 98 1.70 2.23 19.98
CA ILE A 98 1.49 1.98 18.53
C ILE A 98 0.88 0.58 18.31
N ALA A 99 1.22 -0.39 19.15
CA ALA A 99 0.65 -1.73 19.11
C ALA A 99 -0.84 -1.76 19.53
N GLU A 100 -1.25 -0.88 20.45
CA GLU A 100 -2.61 -0.82 21.00
C GLU A 100 -3.56 0.13 20.26
N ILE A 101 -3.04 1.07 19.46
CA ILE A 101 -3.87 1.91 18.60
C ILE A 101 -4.65 1.02 17.61
N GLY A 102 -5.98 1.08 17.62
CA GLY A 102 -6.88 0.20 16.86
C GLY A 102 -6.78 0.29 15.33
N ASN A 103 -7.74 -0.37 14.65
CA ASN A 103 -7.72 -0.69 13.22
C ASN A 103 -7.76 0.54 12.26
N LEU A 104 -7.89 1.76 12.80
CA LEU A 104 -8.03 2.97 11.99
C LEU A 104 -6.65 3.49 11.52
N ILE A 105 -6.30 3.08 10.29
CA ILE A 105 -5.04 3.40 9.60
C ILE A 105 -4.73 4.92 9.57
N ILE A 106 -5.75 5.78 9.49
CA ILE A 106 -5.56 7.23 9.42
C ILE A 106 -4.98 7.77 10.73
N PHE A 107 -5.49 7.33 11.87
CA PHE A 107 -5.01 7.83 13.16
C PHE A 107 -3.62 7.30 13.50
N ARG A 108 -3.28 6.05 13.14
CA ARG A 108 -1.90 5.54 13.20
C ARG A 108 -0.92 6.43 12.42
N ARG A 109 -1.31 6.89 11.23
CA ARG A 109 -0.47 7.77 10.38
C ARG A 109 -0.30 9.16 10.97
N VAL A 110 -1.38 9.77 11.47
CA VAL A 110 -1.32 11.10 12.11
C VAL A 110 -0.48 11.05 13.38
N TYR A 111 -0.63 10.00 14.20
CA TYR A 111 0.15 9.83 15.42
C TYR A 111 1.65 9.62 15.12
N LEU A 112 2.01 8.75 14.18
CA LEU A 112 3.40 8.57 13.73
C LEU A 112 4.00 9.86 13.16
N MET A 113 3.20 10.67 12.47
CA MET A 113 3.63 11.99 11.99
C MET A 113 3.92 12.93 13.17
N LEU A 114 3.05 13.00 14.18
CA LEU A 114 3.26 13.83 15.37
C LEU A 114 4.45 13.34 16.20
N LEU A 115 4.69 12.02 16.26
CA LEU A 115 5.86 11.44 16.90
C LEU A 115 7.16 11.72 16.18
N SER A 116 7.15 11.88 14.85
CA SER A 116 8.34 12.21 14.08
C SER A 116 8.70 13.71 14.11
N LEU A 117 7.78 14.60 14.49
CA LEU A 117 8.05 16.05 14.60
C LEU A 117 9.17 16.41 15.60
N PRO A 118 9.23 15.84 16.83
CA PRO A 118 10.38 16.01 17.71
C PRO A 118 11.70 15.57 17.08
N PHE A 119 11.71 14.49 16.27
CA PHE A 119 12.91 14.01 15.59
C PHE A 119 13.35 14.96 14.48
N LEU A 120 12.41 15.53 13.72
CA LEU A 120 12.69 16.58 12.75
C LEU A 120 13.29 17.80 13.45
N TRP A 121 12.74 18.19 14.61
CA TRP A 121 13.29 19.31 15.37
C TRP A 121 14.69 19.04 15.92
N ILE A 122 14.93 17.88 16.53
CA ILE A 122 16.27 17.45 16.98
C ILE A 122 17.24 17.40 15.80
N PHE A 123 16.81 16.87 14.65
CA PHE A 123 17.58 16.89 13.42
C PHE A 123 17.94 18.33 13.02
N PHE A 124 16.98 19.25 12.92
CA PHE A 124 17.26 20.63 12.56
C PHE A 124 18.12 21.39 13.59
N ASP A 125 18.01 21.08 14.88
CA ASP A 125 18.76 21.76 15.96
C ASP A 125 20.19 21.19 16.13
N PHE A 126 20.37 19.89 15.90
CA PHE A 126 21.68 19.22 15.87
C PHE A 126 22.46 19.57 14.59
N PHE A 127 21.75 19.70 13.47
CA PHE A 127 22.29 20.16 12.20
C PHE A 127 22.17 21.69 12.08
N LYS A 128 22.82 22.47 12.95
CA LYS A 128 22.96 23.92 12.72
C LYS A 128 23.56 24.17 11.33
N PHE A 129 22.77 24.80 10.46
CA PHE A 129 23.05 24.96 9.03
C PHE A 129 24.06 26.09 8.78
N ASN A 130 25.35 25.75 8.72
CA ASN A 130 26.36 26.60 8.10
C ASN A 130 26.59 26.14 6.66
N LYS A 131 26.62 27.10 5.73
CA LYS A 131 26.54 26.89 4.28
C LYS A 131 27.67 26.00 3.71
N GLU A 132 28.87 26.05 4.31
CA GLU A 132 30.04 25.25 3.87
C GLU A 132 30.01 23.78 4.32
N THR A 133 29.20 23.41 5.32
CA THR A 133 29.12 22.02 5.82
C THR A 133 27.95 21.22 5.22
N TYR A 134 27.23 21.80 4.26
CA TYR A 134 25.96 21.31 3.72
C TYR A 134 26.09 19.96 3.02
N GLU A 135 27.01 19.85 2.07
CA GLU A 135 27.17 18.65 1.24
C GLU A 135 27.60 17.45 2.08
N THR A 136 28.60 17.65 2.95
CA THR A 136 29.09 16.61 3.86
C THR A 136 28.01 16.16 4.83
N LYS A 137 27.30 17.08 5.50
CA LYS A 137 26.27 16.72 6.49
C LYS A 137 25.07 16.02 5.87
N ILE A 138 24.63 16.45 4.69
CA ILE A 138 23.53 15.79 3.97
C ILE A 138 23.94 14.41 3.48
N THR A 139 25.15 14.27 2.93
CA THR A 139 25.66 12.98 2.47
C THR A 139 25.73 11.98 3.62
N HIS A 140 26.28 12.39 4.77
CA HIS A 140 26.31 11.53 5.95
C HIS A 140 24.92 11.26 6.52
N GLY A 141 24.01 12.25 6.51
CA GLY A 141 22.62 12.05 6.94
C GLY A 141 21.87 11.04 6.08
N PHE A 142 22.01 11.13 4.75
CA PHE A 142 21.44 10.15 3.81
C PHE A 142 22.08 8.78 3.96
N LEU A 143 23.40 8.72 4.16
CA LEU A 143 24.11 7.46 4.41
C LEU A 143 23.60 6.77 5.67
N TYR A 144 23.47 7.49 6.78
CA TYR A 144 22.95 6.92 8.03
C TYR A 144 21.49 6.51 7.92
N LEU A 145 20.64 7.31 7.27
CA LEU A 145 19.24 6.93 7.02
C LEU A 145 19.17 5.66 6.16
N THR A 146 20.00 5.57 5.12
CA THR A 146 20.07 4.40 4.23
C THR A 146 20.54 3.16 4.99
N LEU A 147 21.58 3.28 5.81
CA LEU A 147 22.06 2.19 6.68
C LEU A 147 20.99 1.76 7.69
N LEU A 148 20.27 2.71 8.29
CA LEU A 148 19.18 2.44 9.21
C LEU A 148 18.03 1.68 8.52
N CYS A 149 17.69 2.05 7.28
CA CYS A 149 16.73 1.35 6.43
C CYS A 149 17.18 -0.06 6.03
N PHE A 150 18.49 -0.32 5.94
CA PHE A 150 19.04 -1.64 5.60
C PHE A 150 19.24 -2.57 6.80
N VAL A 151 19.54 -2.03 7.98
CA VAL A 151 19.86 -2.84 9.17
C VAL A 151 18.61 -3.14 10.01
N LEU A 152 17.63 -2.23 10.07
CA LEU A 152 16.42 -2.44 10.88
C LEU A 152 15.31 -3.12 10.07
N PRO A 153 14.93 -4.37 10.38
CA PRO A 153 13.81 -5.03 9.73
C PRO A 153 12.52 -4.24 9.98
N GLY A 154 11.88 -3.78 8.90
CA GLY A 154 10.66 -2.95 8.93
C GLY A 154 10.84 -1.55 8.35
N LEU A 155 12.08 -1.05 8.22
CA LEU A 155 12.40 0.25 7.63
C LEU A 155 12.87 0.15 6.17
N TYR A 156 12.34 -0.82 5.43
CA TYR A 156 12.71 -1.03 4.03
C TYR A 156 12.33 0.20 3.18
N LEU A 157 13.28 0.71 2.39
CA LEU A 157 12.94 1.62 1.30
C LEU A 157 12.09 0.84 0.29
N PRO A 158 10.86 1.29 -0.03
CA PRO A 158 9.97 0.62 -0.95
C PRO A 158 10.64 0.31 -2.30
N PRO A 159 10.15 -0.71 -3.02
CA PRO A 159 8.73 -0.92 -3.12
C PRO A 159 8.21 -2.33 -2.77
N PHE A 160 7.19 -2.30 -1.92
CA PHE A 160 6.25 -3.34 -1.47
C PHE A 160 6.40 -4.74 -2.08
N PHE A 161 6.98 -5.66 -1.32
CA PHE A 161 7.13 -7.08 -1.68
C PHE A 161 5.88 -7.94 -1.40
N SER A 162 4.78 -7.35 -0.90
CA SER A 162 3.62 -8.13 -0.42
C SER A 162 2.25 -7.60 -0.89
N GLY A 163 2.23 -6.68 -1.85
CA GLY A 163 1.05 -5.86 -2.10
C GLY A 163 0.81 -4.87 -0.96
N ILE A 164 -0.21 -4.02 -1.09
CA ILE A 164 -0.60 -3.10 -0.02
C ILE A 164 -1.29 -3.95 1.05
N GLN A 165 -0.60 -4.22 2.16
CA GLN A 165 -1.14 -4.95 3.31
C GLN A 165 -2.49 -4.31 3.73
N GLY A 166 -3.56 -5.10 3.74
CA GLY A 166 -4.93 -4.64 3.96
C GLY A 166 -5.86 -4.74 2.73
N TRP A 167 -5.31 -4.98 1.53
CA TRP A 167 -6.14 -5.34 0.37
C TRP A 167 -6.55 -6.81 0.46
N THR A 168 -7.66 -7.08 1.15
CA THR A 168 -8.35 -8.36 1.06
C THR A 168 -9.53 -8.21 0.09
N THR A 169 -9.72 -9.20 -0.77
CA THR A 169 -10.93 -9.29 -1.60
C THR A 169 -11.79 -10.39 -1.01
N GLN A 170 -13.01 -10.07 -0.58
CA GLN A 170 -13.97 -11.11 -0.26
C GLN A 170 -14.45 -11.71 -1.58
N ILE A 171 -14.18 -13.00 -1.78
CA ILE A 171 -14.59 -13.70 -2.99
C ILE A 171 -15.79 -14.57 -2.66
N ASP A 172 -16.90 -14.31 -3.34
CA ASP A 172 -18.06 -15.19 -3.32
C ASP A 172 -17.74 -16.50 -4.04
N LYS A 173 -17.66 -17.59 -3.28
CA LYS A 173 -17.34 -18.93 -3.80
C LYS A 173 -18.53 -19.61 -4.47
N SER A 174 -19.74 -19.05 -4.40
CA SER A 174 -20.89 -19.57 -5.15
C SER A 174 -20.76 -19.31 -6.65
N GLN A 175 -19.96 -18.32 -7.05
CA GLN A 175 -19.69 -18.00 -8.44
C GLN A 175 -18.44 -18.71 -8.95
N HIS A 176 -18.42 -18.99 -10.26
CA HIS A 176 -17.25 -19.53 -10.94
C HIS A 176 -16.09 -18.54 -10.91
N PHE A 177 -14.87 -19.06 -10.76
CA PHE A 177 -13.69 -18.21 -10.83
C PHE A 177 -13.32 -17.95 -12.28
N ALA A 178 -13.07 -16.68 -12.60
CA ALA A 178 -12.73 -16.24 -13.95
C ALA A 178 -11.25 -15.83 -14.03
N ILE A 179 -10.53 -16.34 -15.02
CA ILE A 179 -9.18 -15.91 -15.39
C ILE A 179 -9.26 -15.15 -16.71
N ASN A 180 -9.12 -13.83 -16.63
CA ASN A 180 -8.97 -12.98 -17.80
C ASN A 180 -7.48 -12.79 -18.14
N GLY A 181 -7.12 -12.96 -19.41
CA GLY A 181 -5.76 -12.73 -19.85
C GLY A 181 -5.58 -12.72 -21.35
N VAL A 182 -4.33 -12.49 -21.73
CA VAL A 182 -3.84 -12.78 -23.08
C VAL A 182 -3.18 -14.16 -23.00
N PHE A 183 -3.45 -15.02 -23.98
CA PHE A 183 -2.95 -16.39 -24.04
C PHE A 183 -2.26 -16.64 -25.37
N LEU A 184 -1.16 -17.38 -25.32
CA LEU A 184 -0.48 -17.92 -26.50
C LEU A 184 -0.91 -19.38 -26.64
N VAL A 185 -1.32 -19.76 -27.84
CA VAL A 185 -1.80 -21.11 -28.15
C VAL A 185 -0.83 -21.76 -29.13
N ARG A 186 -0.30 -22.94 -28.79
CA ARG A 186 0.58 -23.71 -29.66
C ARG A 186 -0.21 -24.43 -30.76
N LYS A 187 0.51 -24.94 -31.75
CA LYS A 187 -0.05 -25.75 -32.85
C LYS A 187 -0.71 -27.05 -32.38
N ASP A 188 -0.24 -27.63 -31.27
CA ASP A 188 -0.82 -28.81 -30.62
C ASP A 188 -1.99 -28.50 -29.67
N GLY A 189 -2.33 -27.21 -29.50
CA GLY A 189 -3.42 -26.76 -28.65
C GLY A 189 -3.05 -26.46 -27.20
N GLU A 190 -1.80 -26.68 -26.78
CA GLU A 190 -1.37 -26.23 -25.46
C GLU A 190 -1.38 -24.70 -25.35
N GLU A 191 -1.68 -24.20 -24.15
CA GLU A 191 -1.81 -22.78 -23.91
C GLU A 191 -0.98 -22.31 -22.72
N ILE A 192 -0.38 -21.13 -22.87
CA ILE A 192 0.28 -20.44 -21.78
C ILE A 192 -0.22 -19.00 -21.70
N ARG A 193 -0.33 -18.50 -20.48
CA ARG A 193 -0.69 -17.10 -20.27
C ARG A 193 0.47 -16.21 -20.68
N PHE A 194 0.17 -15.16 -21.42
CA PHE A 194 1.11 -14.09 -21.72
C PHE A 194 1.33 -13.23 -20.47
N SER A 195 2.55 -13.23 -19.95
CA SER A 195 2.91 -12.47 -18.75
C SER A 195 2.96 -10.98 -19.05
N ARG A 196 2.42 -10.17 -18.12
CA ARG A 196 2.46 -8.70 -18.22
C ARG A 196 3.90 -8.17 -18.22
N ALA A 197 4.79 -8.92 -17.57
CA ALA A 197 6.23 -8.70 -17.52
C ALA A 197 6.91 -8.54 -18.88
N ILE A 198 6.34 -9.17 -19.92
CA ILE A 198 6.91 -9.19 -21.26
C ILE A 198 6.88 -7.79 -21.90
N VAL A 199 5.86 -6.99 -21.55
CA VAL A 199 5.61 -5.67 -22.16
C VAL A 199 6.05 -4.54 -21.25
N SER A 200 5.77 -4.64 -19.95
CA SER A 200 6.10 -3.57 -19.00
C SER A 200 6.29 -4.11 -17.59
N PRO A 201 7.25 -3.55 -16.82
CA PRO A 201 7.36 -3.82 -15.39
C PRO A 201 6.18 -3.26 -14.57
N ILE A 202 5.32 -2.42 -15.17
CA ILE A 202 4.18 -1.79 -14.52
C ILE A 202 2.87 -2.41 -15.04
N ASN A 203 1.85 -2.48 -14.20
CA ASN A 203 0.61 -3.27 -14.32
C ASN A 203 -0.38 -2.75 -15.40
N PHE A 204 0.12 -2.21 -16.51
CA PHE A 204 -0.69 -1.55 -17.53
C PHE A 204 -1.40 -2.49 -18.49
N VAL A 205 -0.97 -3.75 -18.64
CA VAL A 205 -1.57 -4.67 -19.64
C VAL A 205 -3.08 -4.85 -19.43
N THR A 206 -3.55 -5.04 -18.19
CA THR A 206 -5.00 -5.18 -17.95
C THR A 206 -5.75 -3.86 -18.15
N ARG A 207 -5.16 -2.72 -17.73
CA ARG A 207 -5.78 -1.41 -17.95
C ARG A 207 -5.89 -1.09 -19.44
N LEU A 208 -4.85 -1.40 -20.21
CA LEU A 208 -4.82 -1.21 -21.66
C LEU A 208 -5.81 -2.15 -22.36
N ASN A 209 -5.86 -3.43 -21.99
CA ASN A 209 -6.86 -4.37 -22.52
C ASN A 209 -8.28 -3.86 -22.25
N SER A 210 -8.59 -3.52 -20.99
CA SER A 210 -9.92 -3.02 -20.61
C SER A 210 -10.27 -1.68 -21.24
N TYR A 211 -9.29 -0.81 -21.48
CA TYR A 211 -9.51 0.45 -22.21
C TYR A 211 -9.79 0.17 -23.69
N MET A 212 -8.95 -0.62 -24.35
CA MET A 212 -9.10 -0.93 -25.78
C MET A 212 -10.41 -1.67 -26.05
N LEU A 213 -10.78 -2.66 -25.23
CA LEU A 213 -12.04 -3.40 -25.37
C LEU A 213 -13.28 -2.50 -25.20
N ARG A 214 -13.23 -1.48 -24.34
CA ARG A 214 -14.38 -0.60 -24.07
C ARG A 214 -14.46 0.59 -25.01
N SER A 215 -13.33 1.22 -25.31
CA SER A 215 -13.28 2.49 -26.02
C SER A 215 -12.90 2.35 -27.50
N HIS A 216 -12.18 1.28 -27.87
CA HIS A 216 -11.67 1.08 -29.24
C HIS A 216 -11.71 -0.42 -29.64
N PRO A 217 -12.86 -1.12 -29.53
CA PRO A 217 -12.94 -2.57 -29.77
C PRO A 217 -12.44 -2.98 -31.16
N GLN A 218 -12.60 -2.14 -32.17
CA GLN A 218 -12.10 -2.35 -33.53
C GLN A 218 -10.56 -2.41 -33.62
N LYS A 219 -9.84 -1.85 -32.64
CA LYS A 219 -8.37 -1.82 -32.60
C LYS A 219 -7.76 -2.92 -31.73
N VAL A 220 -8.56 -3.83 -31.19
CA VAL A 220 -8.06 -4.90 -30.30
C VAL A 220 -7.09 -5.85 -31.03
N ASN A 221 -7.30 -6.08 -32.33
CA ASN A 221 -6.36 -6.88 -33.12
C ASN A 221 -5.00 -6.17 -33.31
N GLU A 222 -4.96 -4.84 -33.40
CA GLU A 222 -3.69 -4.09 -33.42
C GLU A 222 -2.91 -4.28 -32.10
N LEU A 223 -3.63 -4.31 -30.98
CA LEU A 223 -3.03 -4.60 -29.67
C LEU A 223 -2.45 -6.02 -29.61
N LEU A 224 -3.16 -7.02 -30.14
CA LEU A 224 -2.66 -8.38 -30.24
C LEU A 224 -1.42 -8.49 -31.15
N ARG A 225 -1.39 -7.77 -32.28
CA ARG A 225 -0.19 -7.67 -33.12
C ARG A 225 0.99 -7.05 -32.40
N PHE A 226 0.76 -6.03 -31.60
CA PHE A 226 1.79 -5.43 -30.74
C PHE A 226 2.33 -6.45 -29.71
N TYR A 227 1.45 -7.21 -29.05
CA TYR A 227 1.88 -8.27 -28.12
C TYR A 227 2.65 -9.38 -28.80
N LYS A 228 2.19 -9.84 -29.98
CA LYS A 228 2.89 -10.81 -30.83
C LYS A 228 4.30 -10.32 -31.19
N GLY A 229 4.44 -9.10 -31.71
CA GLY A 229 5.73 -8.53 -32.06
C GLY A 229 6.67 -8.40 -30.86
N THR A 230 6.13 -7.99 -29.71
CA THR A 230 6.90 -7.90 -28.46
C THR A 230 7.38 -9.28 -27.99
N TYR A 231 6.52 -10.29 -28.05
CA TYR A 231 6.87 -11.67 -27.69
C TYR A 231 8.02 -12.19 -28.55
N ILE A 232 7.90 -12.08 -29.88
CA ILE A 232 8.92 -12.55 -30.84
C ILE A 232 10.27 -11.90 -30.51
N LYS A 233 10.28 -10.57 -30.32
CA LYS A 233 11.50 -9.81 -30.01
C LYS A 233 12.15 -10.22 -28.69
N ARG A 234 11.36 -10.68 -27.71
CA ARG A 234 11.84 -10.99 -26.34
C ARG A 234 12.01 -12.48 -26.06
N TYR A 235 11.61 -13.36 -26.98
CA TYR A 235 11.58 -14.80 -26.75
C TYR A 235 12.92 -15.39 -26.30
N ALA A 236 14.04 -14.94 -26.86
CA ALA A 236 15.37 -15.44 -26.48
C ALA A 236 15.72 -15.24 -24.99
N THR A 237 15.16 -14.21 -24.35
CA THR A 237 15.29 -13.98 -22.90
C THR A 237 14.29 -14.84 -22.13
N LEU A 238 13.05 -14.90 -22.61
CA LEU A 238 11.95 -15.67 -21.98
C LEU A 238 12.23 -17.18 -21.94
N ALA A 239 12.79 -17.72 -23.02
CA ALA A 239 13.17 -19.14 -23.13
C ALA A 239 14.23 -19.56 -22.09
N LYS A 240 14.99 -18.60 -21.55
CA LYS A 240 15.98 -18.82 -20.47
C LYS A 240 15.37 -18.70 -19.07
N GLY A 241 14.05 -18.50 -18.96
CA GLY A 241 13.36 -18.28 -17.70
C GLY A 241 13.49 -16.86 -17.14
N SER A 242 13.99 -15.91 -17.93
CA SER A 242 14.15 -14.50 -17.52
C SER A 242 13.13 -13.61 -18.20
N ILE A 243 12.57 -12.64 -17.47
CA ILE A 243 11.74 -11.59 -18.08
C ILE A 243 12.62 -10.45 -18.64
N PRO A 244 12.11 -9.59 -19.54
CA PRO A 244 12.92 -8.54 -20.17
C PRO A 244 13.61 -7.58 -19.19
N SER A 245 13.02 -7.31 -18.02
CA SER A 245 13.63 -6.47 -16.99
C SER A 245 14.78 -7.16 -16.24
N GLN A 246 14.96 -8.47 -16.41
CA GLN A 246 16.01 -9.28 -15.80
C GLN A 246 17.16 -9.57 -16.78
N ASN A 247 17.17 -8.96 -17.97
CA ASN A 247 18.13 -9.29 -19.03
C ASN A 247 19.61 -9.04 -18.66
N ILE A 248 19.89 -8.07 -17.79
CA ILE A 248 21.27 -7.70 -17.39
C ILE A 248 21.62 -8.32 -16.04
N LEU A 249 20.83 -8.04 -15.00
CA LEU A 249 21.13 -8.43 -13.62
C LEU A 249 20.50 -9.77 -13.21
N GLY A 250 19.74 -10.42 -14.10
CA GLY A 250 19.09 -11.70 -13.81
C GLY A 250 18.20 -11.62 -12.57
N LYS A 251 18.41 -12.56 -11.64
CA LYS A 251 17.68 -12.62 -10.37
C LYS A 251 18.02 -11.47 -9.40
N LEU A 252 19.11 -10.73 -9.64
CA LEU A 252 19.46 -9.53 -8.87
C LEU A 252 18.67 -8.30 -9.33
N ALA A 253 18.02 -8.35 -10.50
CA ALA A 253 17.14 -7.27 -10.93
C ALA A 253 15.89 -7.20 -10.05
N TYR A 254 15.44 -5.98 -9.75
CA TYR A 254 14.25 -5.73 -8.96
C TYR A 254 13.02 -6.48 -9.54
N PRO A 255 12.29 -7.28 -8.74
CA PRO A 255 11.11 -7.98 -9.21
C PRO A 255 10.04 -6.98 -9.63
N ILE A 256 9.39 -7.21 -10.76
CA ILE A 256 8.36 -6.30 -11.26
C ILE A 256 7.18 -6.21 -10.28
N HIS A 257 6.52 -5.04 -10.22
CA HIS A 257 5.34 -4.80 -9.38
C HIS A 257 4.08 -5.58 -9.78
N ASN A 258 4.20 -6.42 -10.79
CA ASN A 258 3.09 -7.20 -11.29
C ASN A 258 3.13 -8.55 -10.60
N PRO A 259 1.98 -9.08 -10.10
CA PRO A 259 1.89 -10.49 -9.78
C PRO A 259 2.17 -11.26 -11.08
N GLN A 260 3.42 -11.70 -11.23
CA GLN A 260 3.85 -12.54 -12.34
C GLN A 260 3.58 -13.98 -11.94
N GLY A 261 2.90 -14.71 -12.82
CA GLY A 261 2.97 -16.17 -12.75
C GLY A 261 4.36 -16.61 -13.17
N ASN A 262 4.88 -17.67 -12.53
CA ASN A 262 6.08 -18.36 -12.99
C ASN A 262 5.69 -19.20 -14.23
N PHE A 263 5.70 -18.58 -15.40
CA PHE A 263 5.37 -19.22 -16.67
C PHE A 263 6.66 -19.67 -17.37
N ASP A 264 6.72 -20.94 -17.73
CA ASP A 264 7.83 -21.48 -18.52
C ASP A 264 7.55 -21.31 -20.01
N TYR A 265 8.24 -20.34 -20.63
CA TYR A 265 8.12 -20.07 -22.06
C TYR A 265 9.05 -20.93 -22.93
N SER A 266 9.91 -21.78 -22.35
CA SER A 266 10.86 -22.60 -23.12
C SER A 266 10.17 -23.53 -24.13
N ALA A 267 8.97 -24.02 -23.80
CA ALA A 267 8.14 -24.86 -24.66
C ALA A 267 7.24 -24.06 -25.64
N PHE A 268 7.34 -22.73 -25.68
CA PHE A 268 6.50 -21.85 -26.51
C PHE A 268 7.33 -21.01 -27.51
N PRO A 269 8.18 -21.62 -28.37
CA PRO A 269 8.89 -20.86 -29.40
C PRO A 269 7.92 -20.20 -30.39
N PRO A 270 8.22 -18.99 -30.90
CA PRO A 270 7.38 -18.32 -31.88
C PRO A 270 7.00 -19.19 -33.07
N SER A 271 7.90 -20.07 -33.52
CA SER A 271 7.63 -20.99 -34.63
C SER A 271 6.56 -22.05 -34.33
N ASN A 272 6.24 -22.30 -33.05
CA ASN A 272 5.25 -23.29 -32.61
C ASN A 272 3.93 -22.66 -32.14
N ILE A 273 3.82 -21.33 -32.12
CA ILE A 273 2.58 -20.65 -31.75
C ILE A 273 1.67 -20.59 -32.98
N LYS A 274 0.39 -20.90 -32.78
CA LYS A 274 -0.69 -20.84 -33.78
C LYS A 274 -1.44 -19.53 -33.72
N GLU A 275 -1.72 -19.04 -32.52
CA GLU A 275 -2.44 -17.79 -32.31
C GLU A 275 -2.13 -17.16 -30.95
N ILE A 276 -2.42 -15.87 -30.85
CA ILE A 276 -2.52 -15.13 -29.59
C ILE A 276 -3.95 -14.63 -29.43
N LYS A 277 -4.55 -14.84 -28.25
CA LYS A 277 -5.95 -14.48 -27.98
C LYS A 277 -6.13 -13.75 -26.66
N ILE A 278 -7.14 -12.87 -26.61
CA ILE A 278 -7.66 -12.32 -25.36
C ILE A 278 -8.91 -13.11 -25.00
N SER A 279 -8.92 -13.73 -23.83
CA SER A 279 -10.08 -14.52 -23.39
C SER A 279 -10.29 -14.45 -21.88
N THR A 280 -11.52 -14.76 -21.48
CA THR A 280 -11.87 -15.04 -20.09
C THR A 280 -12.22 -16.51 -19.98
N LYS A 281 -11.45 -17.25 -19.18
CA LYS A 281 -11.68 -18.66 -18.89
C LYS A 281 -12.37 -18.81 -17.54
N TYR A 282 -13.42 -19.60 -17.48
CA TYR A 282 -14.22 -19.84 -16.29
C TYR A 282 -13.97 -21.25 -15.77
N TYR A 283 -13.85 -21.35 -14.45
CA TYR A 283 -13.55 -22.59 -13.77
C TYR A 283 -14.35 -22.74 -12.46
N THR A 284 -14.54 -23.97 -12.01
CA THR A 284 -15.02 -24.26 -10.64
C THR A 284 -13.90 -24.05 -9.63
N TRP A 285 -14.18 -23.86 -8.34
CA TRP A 285 -13.14 -23.68 -7.31
C TRP A 285 -12.18 -24.87 -7.14
N GLU A 286 -12.60 -26.05 -7.59
CA GLU A 286 -11.81 -27.28 -7.73
C GLU A 286 -10.92 -27.29 -8.98
N LYS A 287 -10.90 -26.18 -9.73
CA LYS A 287 -10.10 -25.92 -10.95
C LYS A 287 -10.57 -26.67 -12.20
N ASN A 288 -11.82 -27.15 -12.23
CA ASN A 288 -12.38 -27.74 -13.44
C ASN A 288 -12.75 -26.66 -14.45
N PHE A 289 -12.36 -26.83 -15.70
CA PHE A 289 -12.72 -25.91 -16.78
C PHE A 289 -14.20 -25.98 -17.09
N ILE A 290 -14.84 -24.82 -17.29
CA ILE A 290 -16.26 -24.72 -17.62
C ILE A 290 -16.42 -24.22 -19.05
N LYS A 291 -15.90 -23.02 -19.33
CA LYS A 291 -16.02 -22.37 -20.64
C LYS A 291 -14.94 -21.31 -20.85
N GLU A 292 -14.77 -20.92 -22.10
CA GLU A 292 -13.90 -19.82 -22.50
C GLU A 292 -14.69 -18.83 -23.37
N ASP A 293 -14.69 -17.56 -22.96
CA ASP A 293 -15.23 -16.47 -23.76
C ASP A 293 -14.04 -15.77 -24.45
N VAL A 294 -13.88 -15.99 -25.76
CA VAL A 294 -12.82 -15.39 -26.58
C VAL A 294 -13.27 -14.01 -27.07
N MET A 295 -12.57 -12.97 -26.62
CA MET A 295 -12.87 -11.58 -26.98
C MET A 295 -12.21 -11.16 -28.28
N ALA A 296 -10.98 -11.63 -28.53
CA ALA A 296 -10.23 -11.34 -29.75
C ALA A 296 -9.16 -12.40 -29.98
N ARG A 297 -8.79 -12.61 -31.25
CA ARG A 297 -7.71 -13.51 -31.65
C ARG A 297 -6.94 -12.94 -32.83
N GLU A 298 -5.64 -13.17 -32.84
CA GLU A 298 -4.74 -12.86 -33.94
C GLU A 298 -3.94 -14.12 -34.29
N VAL A 299 -3.97 -14.51 -35.55
CA VAL A 299 -3.22 -15.67 -36.04
C VAL A 299 -1.71 -15.35 -36.04
N TRP A 300 -0.91 -16.34 -35.65
CA TRP A 300 0.54 -16.18 -35.55
C TRP A 300 1.23 -16.10 -36.90
#